data_AF-A0A949NE08-F1
#
_entry.id   AF-A0A949NE08-F1
#
_cell.length_a   1.000
_cell.length_b   1.000
_cell.length_c   1.000
_cell.angle_alpha   90.00
_cell.angle_beta   90.00
_cell.angle_gamma   90.00
#
_symmetry.space_group_name_H-M   'P 1'
#
loop_
_entity.id
_entity.type
_entity.pdbx_description
1 polymer ?
#
loop_
_entity_poly.entity_id
_entity_poly.type
_entity_poly.pdbx_seq_one_letter_code
_entity_poly.pdbx_strand_id
1 'polypeptide(L)'
;MKIKQNVTLTNPERFLRGDYSTGFLLTTHNYSDDGEWIHCGEIEIDIDVDSGKLIKAVSARLDKEIGKHTAALHVLETRKAELLSLTHEGAK
;
A
#
# COMPACT_ATOMS: atom_id res chain seq x y z
N MET A 1 -20.28 -2.56 2.86
CA MET A 1 -20.07 -1.11 2.60
C MET A 1 -20.05 -0.93 1.11
N LYS A 2 -20.71 0.09 0.56
CA LYS A 2 -20.84 0.25 -0.90
C LYS A 2 -19.80 1.22 -1.43
N ILE A 3 -19.08 0.83 -2.48
CA ILE A 3 -18.18 1.71 -3.23
C ILE A 3 -18.57 1.77 -4.70
N LYS A 4 -18.37 2.92 -5.33
CA LYS A 4 -18.53 3.11 -6.77
C LYS A 4 -17.16 3.07 -7.42
N GLN A 5 -17.02 2.30 -8.50
CA GLN A 5 -15.79 2.17 -9.27
C GLN A 5 -16.10 2.34 -10.76
N ASN A 6 -15.20 3.01 -11.46
CA ASN A 6 -15.26 3.13 -12.91
C ASN A 6 -14.75 1.82 -13.53
N VAL A 7 -15.47 1.33 -14.53
CA VAL A 7 -15.03 0.19 -15.34
C VAL A 7 -14.43 0.74 -16.62
N THR A 8 -13.18 0.40 -16.85
CA THR A 8 -12.43 0.89 -18.00
C THR A 8 -11.88 -0.30 -18.78
N LEU A 9 -12.12 -0.31 -20.09
CA LEU A 9 -11.57 -1.31 -21.00
C LEU A 9 -10.19 -0.85 -21.48
N THR A 10 -9.17 -1.58 -21.07
CA THR A 10 -7.76 -1.27 -21.37
C THR A 10 -7.22 -2.08 -22.54
N ASN A 11 -7.92 -3.15 -22.95
CA ASN A 11 -7.54 -3.97 -24.10
C ASN A 11 -8.78 -4.43 -24.90
N PRO A 12 -9.23 -3.63 -25.87
CA PRO A 12 -10.40 -3.96 -26.70
C PRO A 12 -10.24 -5.25 -27.51
N GLU A 13 -9.03 -5.54 -28.01
CA GLU A 13 -8.79 -6.76 -28.81
C GLU A 13 -9.05 -8.04 -28.02
N ARG A 14 -8.59 -8.08 -26.76
CA ARG A 14 -8.81 -9.24 -25.87
C ARG A 14 -10.28 -9.38 -25.48
N PHE A 15 -10.94 -8.26 -25.20
CA PHE A 15 -12.37 -8.24 -24.93
C PHE A 15 -13.19 -8.80 -26.10
N LEU A 16 -12.87 -8.40 -27.33
CA LEU A 16 -13.52 -8.92 -28.53
C LEU A 16 -13.27 -10.42 -28.77
N ARG A 17 -12.19 -10.98 -28.22
CA ARG A 17 -11.89 -12.42 -28.24
C ARG A 17 -12.55 -13.20 -27.09
N GLY A 18 -13.30 -12.52 -26.22
CA GLY A 18 -14.02 -13.13 -25.09
C GLY A 18 -13.21 -13.27 -23.80
N ASP A 19 -11.99 -12.71 -23.73
CA ASP A 19 -11.24 -12.65 -22.47
C ASP A 19 -11.58 -11.37 -21.70
N TYR A 20 -12.62 -11.48 -20.89
CA TYR A 20 -13.12 -10.38 -20.05
C TYR A 20 -12.31 -10.20 -18.77
N SER A 21 -11.52 -11.21 -18.37
CA SER A 21 -10.79 -11.19 -17.10
C SER A 21 -9.58 -10.27 -17.12
N THR A 22 -8.97 -10.11 -18.31
CA THR A 22 -7.79 -9.24 -18.50
C THR A 22 -8.09 -7.96 -19.27
N GLY A 23 -9.32 -7.81 -19.78
CA GLY A 23 -9.73 -6.65 -20.57
C GLY A 23 -10.18 -5.45 -19.74
N PHE A 24 -10.67 -5.68 -18.52
CA PHE A 24 -11.19 -4.62 -17.66
C PHE A 24 -10.23 -4.25 -16.53
N LEU A 25 -10.16 -2.96 -16.26
CA LEU A 25 -9.52 -2.40 -15.08
C LEU A 25 -10.56 -1.63 -14.27
N LEU A 26 -10.55 -1.84 -12.95
CA LEU A 26 -11.29 -1.03 -12.00
C LEU A 26 -10.42 0.13 -11.57
N THR A 27 -10.77 1.33 -12.01
CA THR A 27 -10.05 2.55 -11.66
C THR A 27 -10.85 3.35 -10.65
N THR A 28 -10.14 4.05 -9.77
CA THR A 28 -10.73 4.97 -8.78
C THR A 28 -11.49 6.11 -9.45
N HIS A 29 -12.05 7.01 -8.64
CA HIS A 29 -12.96 8.09 -9.06
C HIS A 29 -12.44 9.01 -10.18
N ASN A 30 -11.12 9.03 -10.42
CA ASN A 30 -10.55 9.82 -11.51
C ASN A 30 -10.38 8.94 -12.74
N TYR A 31 -11.22 9.17 -13.73
CA TYR A 31 -11.02 8.69 -15.09
C TYR A 31 -9.66 9.22 -15.60
N SER A 32 -8.74 8.31 -15.92
CA SER A 32 -7.51 8.67 -16.64
C SER A 32 -7.86 8.82 -18.10
N ASP A 33 -7.84 10.06 -18.59
CA ASP A 33 -8.06 10.41 -20.01
C ASP A 33 -6.81 10.09 -20.86
N ASP A 34 -6.16 8.97 -20.56
CA ASP A 34 -5.12 8.39 -21.40
C ASP A 34 -5.88 7.75 -22.57
N GLY A 35 -5.99 8.48 -23.69
CA GLY A 35 -6.90 8.23 -24.83
C GLY A 35 -6.85 6.86 -25.52
N GLU A 36 -6.18 5.87 -24.94
CA GLU A 36 -6.21 4.45 -25.31
C GLU A 36 -7.26 3.65 -24.52
N TRP A 37 -7.76 4.18 -23.39
CA TRP A 37 -8.67 3.47 -22.50
C TRP A 37 -10.14 3.87 -22.74
N ILE A 38 -11.02 2.89 -22.83
CA ILE A 38 -12.44 3.11 -23.12
C ILE A 38 -13.25 3.02 -21.83
N HIS A 39 -13.89 4.12 -21.42
CA HIS A 39 -14.84 4.08 -20.31
C HIS A 39 -16.07 3.24 -20.67
N CYS A 40 -16.39 2.24 -19.85
CA CYS A 40 -17.50 1.32 -20.07
C CYS A 40 -18.65 1.50 -19.07
N GLY A 41 -18.53 2.44 -18.14
CA GLY A 41 -19.55 2.76 -17.14
C GLY A 41 -19.06 2.61 -15.71
N GLU A 42 -20.01 2.51 -14.79
CA GLU A 42 -19.78 2.44 -13.35
C GLU A 42 -20.41 1.19 -12.76
N ILE A 43 -19.73 0.58 -11.78
CA ILE A 43 -20.28 -0.49 -10.96
C ILE A 43 -20.34 -0.08 -9.50
N GLU A 44 -21.35 -0.59 -8.80
CA GLU A 44 -21.44 -0.52 -7.34
C GLU A 44 -21.00 -1.87 -6.76
N ILE A 45 -19.97 -1.84 -5.92
CA ILE A 45 -19.43 -3.02 -5.26
C ILE A 45 -19.83 -2.94 -3.79
N ASP A 46 -20.56 -3.94 -3.31
CA ASP A 46 -20.76 -4.11 -1.88
C ASP A 46 -19.61 -4.94 -1.30
N ILE A 47 -18.84 -4.30 -0.43
CA ILE A 47 -17.70 -4.88 0.24
C ILE A 47 -18.09 -5.18 1.68
N ASP A 48 -18.22 -6.46 2.00
CA ASP A 48 -18.33 -6.91 3.38
C ASP A 48 -16.92 -7.10 3.95
N VAL A 49 -16.44 -6.11 4.72
CA VAL A 49 -15.13 -6.16 5.35
C VAL A 49 -15.29 -6.61 6.80
N ASP A 50 -14.59 -7.69 7.15
CA ASP A 50 -14.41 -8.09 8.55
C ASP A 50 -13.46 -7.09 9.24
N SER A 51 -14.06 -6.13 9.95
CA SER A 51 -13.35 -5.10 10.72
C SER A 51 -12.35 -5.70 11.71
N GLY A 52 -12.65 -6.86 12.29
CA GLY A 52 -11.76 -7.53 13.24
C GLY A 52 -10.47 -8.03 12.57
N LYS A 53 -10.58 -8.59 11.36
CA LYS A 53 -9.41 -8.98 10.55
C LYS A 53 -8.62 -7.76 10.08
N LEU A 54 -9.31 -6.69 9.69
CA LEU A 54 -8.66 -5.45 9.25
C LEU A 54 -7.82 -4.83 10.38
N ILE A 55 -8.40 -4.70 11.58
CA ILE A 55 -7.70 -4.17 12.76
C ILE A 55 -6.49 -5.04 13.09
N LYS A 56 -6.64 -6.37 13.12
CA LYS A 56 -5.51 -7.29 13.37
C LYS A 56 -4.37 -7.11 12.36
N ALA A 57 -4.69 -6.99 11.08
CA ALA A 57 -3.69 -6.79 10.03
C ALA A 57 -2.97 -5.44 10.18
N VAL A 58 -3.70 -4.37 10.48
CA VAL A 58 -3.13 -3.03 10.69
C VAL A 58 -2.27 -2.98 11.96
N SER A 59 -2.74 -3.55 13.07
CA SER A 59 -1.98 -3.64 14.31
C SER A 59 -0.67 -4.42 14.12
N ALA A 60 -0.71 -5.58 13.49
CA ALA A 60 0.49 -6.36 13.21
C ALA A 60 1.51 -5.59 12.33
N ARG A 61 1.01 -4.77 11.38
CA ARG A 61 1.88 -3.90 10.58
C ARG A 61 2.51 -2.79 11.43
N LEU A 62 1.74 -2.17 12.31
CA LEU A 62 2.24 -1.13 13.22
C LEU A 62 3.29 -1.69 14.18
N ASP A 63 3.03 -2.85 14.79
CA ASP A 63 3.98 -3.49 15.71
C ASP A 63 5.33 -3.79 15.03
N LYS A 64 5.29 -4.23 13.76
CA LYS A 64 6.51 -4.47 12.97
C LYS A 64 7.29 -3.18 12.71
N GLU A 65 6.63 -2.10 12.33
CA GLU A 65 7.28 -0.80 12.11
C GLU A 65 7.83 -0.22 13.42
N ILE A 66 7.09 -0.34 14.52
CA ILE A 66 7.56 0.05 15.85
C ILE A 66 8.82 -0.72 16.20
N GLY A 67 8.81 -2.06 16.08
CA GLY A 67 9.98 -2.88 16.37
C GLY A 67 11.22 -2.49 15.56
N LYS A 68 11.04 -2.17 14.27
CA LYS A 68 12.12 -1.68 13.40
C LYS A 68 12.70 -0.35 13.91
N HIS A 69 11.84 0.60 14.28
CA HIS A 69 12.28 1.89 14.78
C HIS A 69 12.93 1.79 16.17
N THR A 70 12.40 0.95 17.06
CA THR A 70 13.01 0.69 18.37
C THR A 70 14.40 0.08 18.24
N ALA A 71 14.59 -0.90 17.34
CA ALA A 71 15.90 -1.47 17.08
C ALA A 71 16.90 -0.43 16.53
N ALA A 72 16.44 0.44 15.62
CA ALA A 72 17.26 1.53 15.09
C ALA A 72 17.67 2.52 16.19
N LEU A 73 16.75 2.91 17.07
CA LEU A 73 17.03 3.76 18.23
C LEU A 73 18.08 3.12 19.14
N HIS A 74 17.93 1.83 19.44
CA HIS A 74 18.87 1.13 20.30
C HIS A 74 20.30 1.13 19.73
N VAL A 75 20.45 0.87 18.42
CA VAL A 75 21.76 0.95 17.75
C VAL A 75 22.36 2.36 17.84
N LEU A 76 21.54 3.40 17.69
CA LEU A 76 22.01 4.78 17.82
C LEU A 76 22.44 5.12 19.25
N GLU A 77 21.72 4.64 20.25
CA GLU A 77 22.09 4.80 21.66
C GLU A 77 23.41 4.11 21.98
N THR A 78 23.61 2.86 21.49
CA THR A 78 24.88 2.14 21.66
C THR A 78 26.04 2.89 21.01
N ARG A 79 25.89 3.33 19.76
CA ARG A 79 26.93 4.11 19.06
C ARG A 79 27.23 5.43 19.76
N LYS A 80 26.21 6.10 20.31
CA LYS A 80 26.40 7.31 21.10
C LYS A 80 27.24 7.02 22.36
N ALA A 81 26.96 5.92 23.06
CA ALA A 81 27.74 5.53 24.23
C ALA A 81 29.20 5.19 23.88
N GLU A 82 29.43 4.46 22.78
CA GLU A 82 30.77 4.15 22.26
C GLU A 82 31.57 5.41 21.95
N LEU A 83 30.96 6.38 21.24
CA LEU A 83 31.60 7.66 20.92
C LEU A 83 31.95 8.46 22.17
N LEU A 84 31.06 8.52 23.15
CA LEU A 84 31.32 9.20 24.42
C LEU A 84 32.50 8.54 25.18
N SER A 85 32.57 7.21 25.19
CA SER A 85 33.70 6.48 25.80
C SER A 85 35.03 6.84 25.13
N LEU A 86 35.08 6.84 23.80
CA LEU A 86 36.28 7.20 23.04
C LEU A 86 36.74 8.64 23.32
N THR A 87 35.81 9.59 23.46
CA THR A 87 36.15 10.98 23.78
C THR A 87 36.69 11.17 25.21
N HIS A 88 36.37 10.28 26.15
CA HIS A 88 36.92 10.32 27.51
C HIS A 88 38.28 9.64 27.62
N GLU A 89 38.56 8.62 26.80
CA GLU A 89 39.87 7.96 26.75
C GLU A 89 40.93 8.78 26.03
N GLY A 90 40.57 9.57 25.01
CA GLY A 90 41.50 10.46 24.31
C GLY A 90 41.86 11.76 25.04
N ALA A 91 41.28 12.01 26.22
CA ALA A 91 41.49 13.24 27.01
C ALA A 91 42.43 13.06 28.22
N LYS A 92 43.12 11.91 28.31
CA LYS A 92 44.21 11.64 29.27
C LYS A 92 45.54 11.58 28.54
#